data_AF-A0A2I3H291-F1
#
_entry.id   AF-A0A2I3H291-F1
#
_cell.length_a   1.000
_cell.length_b   1.000
_cell.length_c   1.000
_cell.angle_alpha   90.00
_cell.angle_beta   90.00
_cell.angle_gamma   90.00
#
_symmetry.space_group_name_H-M   'P 1'
#
loop_
_entity.id
_entity.type
_entity.pdbx_description
1 polymer ?
#
loop_
_entity_poly.entity_id
_entity_poly.type
_entity_poly.pdbx_seq_one_letter_code
_entity_poly.pdbx_strand_id
1 'polypeptide(L)'
;MKGCLLKTFIFTDGEDEALARHTGNVIITNCSAAHSRQALSCKMAVEYDRFIESGRKWFCHVDDDNYVNLRALLRLLASYPHTRDVYIGKPSLDRPIQATERVSENKVLPADGSRLCSLVWALPSRSGGHFMNTAERIRLPDDCTVGYIVEALLGVPLIRSGLFHSHLENLQQVPTSELHEQVTLSYGMFENKRNAVHVKGPFSVEADPSRFRSIHCHLYPDTPWCPRTAIF
;
A
#
# COMPACT_ATOMS: atom_id res chain seq x y z
N MET A 1 -17.69 -21.80 5.81
CA MET A 1 -16.89 -20.58 5.95
C MET A 1 -17.01 -19.78 4.67
N LYS A 2 -17.62 -18.59 4.68
CA LYS A 2 -17.57 -17.70 3.52
C LYS A 2 -16.13 -17.16 3.43
N GLY A 3 -15.41 -17.50 2.37
CA GLY A 3 -14.03 -17.04 2.17
C GLY A 3 -13.96 -15.52 2.01
N CYS A 4 -12.81 -14.93 2.36
CA CYS A 4 -12.53 -13.53 2.10
C CYS A 4 -12.44 -13.32 0.57
N LEU A 5 -13.41 -12.61 -0.02
CA LEU A 5 -13.38 -12.28 -1.44
C LEU A 5 -12.55 -11.00 -1.64
N LEU A 6 -11.29 -11.19 -2.05
CA LEU A 6 -10.42 -10.10 -2.47
C LEU A 6 -10.96 -9.47 -3.76
N LYS A 7 -10.93 -8.13 -3.83
CA LYS A 7 -11.11 -7.38 -5.08
C LYS A 7 -10.00 -6.35 -5.18
N THR A 8 -9.41 -6.25 -6.37
CA THR A 8 -8.41 -5.24 -6.72
C THR A 8 -9.07 -4.23 -7.65
N PHE A 9 -8.84 -2.95 -7.38
CA PHE A 9 -9.24 -1.84 -8.24
C PHE A 9 -7.99 -1.05 -8.60
N ILE A 10 -7.93 -0.54 -9.83
CA ILE A 10 -6.83 0.30 -10.29
C ILE A 10 -7.38 1.70 -10.51
N PHE A 11 -6.84 2.67 -9.77
CA PHE A 11 -7.25 4.06 -9.84
C PHE A 11 -6.24 4.82 -10.70
N THR A 12 -6.72 5.45 -11.76
CA THR A 12 -5.87 6.11 -12.76
C THR A 12 -6.43 7.48 -13.14
N ASP A 13 -5.62 8.32 -13.74
CA ASP A 13 -5.98 9.67 -14.23
C ASP A 13 -6.36 9.70 -15.73
N GLY A 14 -6.24 8.57 -16.43
CA GLY A 14 -6.54 8.48 -17.85
C GLY A 14 -7.11 7.13 -18.27
N GLU A 15 -7.70 7.11 -19.47
CA GLU A 15 -8.18 5.89 -20.11
C GLU A 15 -7.01 5.02 -20.58
N ASP A 16 -7.11 3.71 -20.35
CA ASP A 16 -6.22 2.69 -20.90
C ASP A 16 -7.04 1.47 -21.30
N GLU A 17 -7.24 1.29 -22.61
CA GLU A 17 -8.05 0.19 -23.16
C GLU A 17 -7.43 -1.19 -22.89
N ALA A 18 -6.09 -1.27 -22.84
CA ALA A 18 -5.42 -2.53 -22.56
C ALA A 18 -5.65 -2.91 -21.09
N LEU A 19 -5.46 -1.96 -20.17
CA LEU A 19 -5.68 -2.16 -18.74
C LEU A 19 -7.14 -2.50 -18.42
N ALA A 20 -8.10 -1.78 -19.02
CA ALA A 20 -9.52 -2.01 -18.83
C ALA A 20 -9.92 -3.44 -19.25
N ARG A 21 -9.40 -3.90 -20.40
CA ARG A 21 -9.67 -5.24 -20.95
C ARG A 21 -9.11 -6.36 -20.07
N HIS A 22 -7.95 -6.16 -19.44
CA HIS A 22 -7.31 -7.19 -18.63
C HIS A 22 -7.85 -7.29 -17.19
N THR A 23 -8.32 -6.18 -16.61
CA THR A 23 -8.60 -6.12 -15.16
C THR A 23 -10.07 -5.92 -14.81
N GLY A 24 -10.86 -5.30 -15.69
CA GLY A 24 -12.30 -5.04 -15.49
C GLY A 24 -12.66 -4.19 -14.27
N ASN A 25 -11.68 -3.66 -13.53
CA ASN A 25 -11.85 -2.91 -12.29
C ASN A 25 -11.00 -1.62 -12.29
N VAL A 26 -10.94 -0.94 -13.44
CA VAL A 26 -10.25 0.34 -13.59
C VAL A 26 -11.21 1.48 -13.26
N ILE A 27 -10.76 2.45 -12.47
CA ILE A 27 -11.51 3.64 -12.07
C ILE A 27 -10.74 4.86 -12.54
N ILE A 28 -11.36 5.65 -13.40
CA ILE A 28 -10.83 6.93 -13.87
C ILE A 28 -11.23 7.99 -12.86
N THR A 29 -10.24 8.54 -12.17
CA THR A 29 -10.44 9.47 -11.04
C THR A 29 -10.77 10.89 -11.47
N ASN A 30 -10.46 11.26 -12.73
CA ASN A 30 -10.45 12.64 -13.22
C ASN A 30 -9.54 13.58 -12.40
N CYS A 31 -8.62 13.03 -11.61
CA CYS A 31 -7.56 13.76 -10.94
C CYS A 31 -6.42 14.08 -11.91
N SER A 32 -5.55 15.03 -11.54
CA SER A 32 -4.38 15.36 -12.34
C SER A 32 -3.42 14.16 -12.49
N ALA A 33 -2.80 14.05 -13.66
CA ALA A 33 -1.70 13.11 -13.93
C ALA A 33 -0.36 13.54 -13.30
N ALA A 34 -0.29 14.72 -12.67
CA ALA A 34 0.90 15.17 -11.97
C ALA A 34 1.21 14.27 -10.76
N HIS A 35 2.49 14.16 -10.41
CA HIS A 35 2.95 13.52 -9.17
C HIS A 35 3.03 14.55 -8.01
N SER A 36 2.06 15.46 -7.93
CA SER A 36 2.00 16.46 -6.86
C SER A 36 1.22 15.92 -5.66
N ARG A 37 1.50 16.43 -4.46
CA ARG A 37 0.75 16.12 -3.23
C ARG A 37 -0.77 16.19 -3.42
N GLN A 38 -1.24 17.24 -4.10
CA GLN A 38 -2.65 17.47 -4.40
C GLN A 38 -3.23 16.41 -5.35
N ALA A 39 -2.48 16.05 -6.39
CA ALA A 39 -2.91 15.06 -7.38
C ALA A 39 -2.99 13.65 -6.77
N LEU A 40 -1.98 13.26 -5.97
CA LEU A 40 -1.98 11.98 -5.24
C LEU A 40 -3.11 11.93 -4.21
N SER A 41 -3.28 13.00 -3.41
CA SER A 41 -4.38 13.10 -2.44
C SER A 41 -5.75 13.02 -3.10
N CYS A 42 -5.91 13.56 -4.32
CA CYS A 42 -7.14 13.46 -5.08
C CYS A 42 -7.44 12.00 -5.45
N LYS A 43 -6.45 11.26 -5.95
CA LYS A 43 -6.61 9.83 -6.28
C LYS A 43 -6.94 9.01 -5.02
N MET A 44 -6.20 9.23 -3.93
CA MET A 44 -6.45 8.59 -2.63
C MET A 44 -7.85 8.91 -2.09
N ALA A 45 -8.36 10.13 -2.28
CA ALA A 45 -9.73 10.47 -1.89
C ALA A 45 -10.76 9.59 -2.63
N VAL A 46 -10.57 9.39 -3.94
CA VAL A 46 -11.44 8.52 -4.75
C VAL A 46 -11.30 7.05 -4.33
N GLU A 47 -10.10 6.58 -4.02
CA GLU A 47 -9.86 5.24 -3.45
C GLU A 47 -10.66 5.01 -2.17
N TYR A 48 -10.55 5.98 -1.26
CA TYR A 48 -11.19 5.94 0.05
C TYR A 48 -12.71 5.98 -0.07
N ASP A 49 -13.26 6.92 -0.85
CA ASP A 49 -14.71 7.04 -1.07
C ASP A 49 -15.26 5.74 -1.70
N ARG A 50 -14.57 5.19 -2.70
CA ARG A 50 -14.97 3.93 -3.34
C ARG A 50 -14.98 2.76 -2.38
N PHE A 51 -14.00 2.70 -1.47
CA PHE A 51 -13.98 1.68 -0.44
C PHE A 51 -15.16 1.80 0.53
N ILE A 52 -15.44 3.01 1.01
CA ILE A 52 -16.59 3.26 1.90
C ILE A 52 -17.89 2.82 1.23
N GLU A 53 -18.12 3.21 -0.02
CA GLU A 53 -19.29 2.80 -0.81
C GLU A 53 -19.40 1.28 -1.00
N SER A 54 -18.26 0.59 -1.07
CA SER A 54 -18.24 -0.86 -1.31
C SER A 54 -18.75 -1.70 -0.14
N GLY A 55 -18.85 -1.12 1.07
CA GLY A 55 -19.25 -1.83 2.29
C GLY A 55 -18.27 -2.94 2.72
N ARG A 56 -17.07 -2.98 2.13
CA ARG A 56 -16.02 -3.97 2.43
C ARG A 56 -15.45 -3.74 3.83
N LYS A 57 -14.86 -4.81 4.37
CA LYS A 57 -14.35 -4.82 5.75
C LYS A 57 -12.89 -4.40 5.86
N TRP A 58 -12.13 -4.58 4.78
CA TRP A 58 -10.70 -4.31 4.71
C TRP A 58 -10.42 -3.48 3.47
N PHE A 59 -9.71 -2.38 3.67
CA PHE A 59 -9.06 -1.62 2.61
C PHE A 59 -7.57 -1.90 2.67
N CYS A 60 -6.97 -2.15 1.50
CA CYS A 60 -5.54 -2.29 1.37
C CYS A 60 -5.08 -1.35 0.26
N HIS A 61 -4.22 -0.39 0.59
CA HIS A 61 -3.61 0.51 -0.39
C HIS A 61 -2.15 0.12 -0.61
N VAL A 62 -1.76 0.13 -1.88
CA VAL A 62 -0.43 -0.19 -2.40
C VAL A 62 -0.17 0.63 -3.65
N ASP A 63 1.10 1.00 -3.86
CA ASP A 63 1.56 1.69 -5.05
C ASP A 63 1.70 0.73 -6.25
N ASP A 64 1.84 1.29 -7.46
CA ASP A 64 2.04 0.51 -8.69
C ASP A 64 3.41 -0.18 -8.76
N ASP A 65 4.35 0.23 -7.89
CA ASP A 65 5.66 -0.38 -7.71
C ASP A 65 5.69 -1.49 -6.64
N ASN A 66 4.53 -1.89 -6.10
CA ASN A 66 4.42 -2.92 -5.06
C ASN A 66 4.03 -4.29 -5.61
N TYR A 67 4.56 -5.35 -4.98
CA TYR A 67 4.12 -6.73 -5.13
C TYR A 67 3.38 -7.19 -3.89
N VAL A 68 2.16 -7.68 -4.04
CA VAL A 68 1.33 -8.17 -2.92
C VAL A 68 1.26 -9.70 -2.91
N ASN A 69 1.76 -10.31 -1.84
CA ASN A 69 1.57 -11.72 -1.58
C ASN A 69 0.19 -11.95 -0.94
N LEU A 70 -0.79 -12.31 -1.78
CA LEU A 70 -2.18 -12.48 -1.35
C LEU A 70 -2.36 -13.57 -0.27
N ARG A 71 -1.56 -14.64 -0.30
CA ARG A 71 -1.62 -15.70 0.72
C ARG A 71 -1.17 -15.18 2.08
N ALA A 72 -0.09 -14.40 2.13
CA ALA A 72 0.38 -13.77 3.36
C ALA A 72 -0.61 -12.71 3.86
N LEU A 73 -1.10 -11.85 2.97
CA LEU A 73 -2.10 -10.82 3.31
C LEU A 73 -3.33 -11.45 3.96
N LEU A 74 -3.95 -12.45 3.32
CA LEU A 74 -5.14 -13.10 3.86
C LEU A 74 -4.90 -13.77 5.21
N ARG A 75 -3.72 -14.39 5.42
CA ARG A 75 -3.33 -14.95 6.74
C ARG A 75 -3.22 -13.85 7.79
N LEU A 76 -2.59 -12.73 7.46
CA LEU A 76 -2.47 -11.58 8.36
C LEU A 76 -3.86 -11.04 8.72
N LEU A 77 -4.72 -10.76 7.74
CA LEU A 77 -6.07 -10.21 7.99
C LEU A 77 -6.95 -11.14 8.81
N ALA A 78 -6.82 -12.46 8.61
CA ALA A 78 -7.57 -13.44 9.37
C ALA A 78 -7.20 -13.48 10.87
N SER A 79 -6.02 -12.97 11.25
CA SER A 79 -5.58 -12.89 12.64
C SER A 79 -6.23 -11.74 13.44
N TYR A 80 -6.96 -10.84 12.76
CA TYR A 80 -7.60 -9.68 13.38
C TYR A 80 -9.12 -9.70 13.26
N PRO A 81 -9.87 -9.26 14.29
CA PRO A 81 -11.31 -9.15 14.22
C PRO A 81 -11.72 -7.94 13.37
N HIS A 82 -12.35 -8.19 12.23
CA HIS A 82 -12.90 -7.16 11.32
C HIS A 82 -14.04 -6.29 11.91
N THR A 83 -14.43 -6.53 13.17
CA THR A 83 -15.44 -5.75 13.91
C THR A 83 -14.79 -4.68 14.81
N ARG A 84 -13.46 -4.57 14.81
CA ARG A 84 -12.71 -3.54 15.52
C ARG A 84 -11.93 -2.71 14.52
N ASP A 85 -11.61 -1.49 14.93
CA ASP A 85 -10.71 -0.64 14.15
C ASP A 85 -9.30 -1.21 14.21
N VAL A 86 -8.71 -1.42 13.03
CA VAL A 86 -7.40 -2.06 12.88
C VAL A 86 -6.63 -1.31 11.81
N TYR A 87 -5.43 -0.88 12.18
CA TYR A 87 -4.50 -0.15 11.34
C TYR A 87 -3.15 -0.87 11.34
N ILE A 88 -2.75 -1.49 10.22
CA ILE A 88 -1.54 -2.32 10.14
C ILE A 88 -0.68 -1.84 8.98
N GLY A 89 0.61 -1.71 9.23
CA GLY A 89 1.58 -1.36 8.21
C GLY A 89 2.98 -1.21 8.79
N LYS A 90 3.88 -0.61 8.01
CA LYS A 90 5.25 -0.29 8.42
C LYS A 90 5.56 1.18 8.21
N PRO A 91 5.96 1.91 9.26
CA PRO A 91 6.34 3.30 9.12
C PRO A 91 7.65 3.42 8.33
N SER A 92 7.68 4.28 7.31
CA SER A 92 8.87 4.55 6.49
C SER A 92 9.85 5.53 7.17
N LEU A 93 9.48 6.08 8.33
CA LEU A 93 10.34 6.91 9.17
C LEU A 93 10.32 6.41 10.61
N ASP A 94 11.50 6.38 11.23
CA ASP A 94 11.64 6.06 12.66
C ASP A 94 11.19 7.19 13.59
N ARG A 95 10.83 8.35 13.03
CA ARG A 95 10.38 9.53 13.77
C ARG A 95 9.04 10.07 13.27
N PRO A 96 8.18 10.61 14.15
CA PRO A 96 6.93 11.26 13.77
C PRO A 96 7.13 12.43 12.79
N ILE A 97 6.23 12.58 11.82
CA ILE A 97 6.14 13.79 10.99
C ILE A 97 5.14 14.76 11.63
N GLN A 98 5.58 15.96 11.95
CA GLN A 98 4.69 16.99 12.49
C GLN A 98 3.77 17.56 11.40
N ALA A 99 2.47 17.42 11.59
CA ALA A 99 1.47 18.14 10.81
C ALA A 99 1.41 19.59 11.28
N THR A 100 1.43 20.54 10.34
CA THR A 100 1.19 21.96 10.67
C THR A 100 -0.29 22.19 10.83
N GLU A 101 -0.84 21.90 12.01
CA GLU A 101 -2.22 22.25 12.33
C GLU A 101 -2.28 23.25 13.50
N ARG A 102 -3.06 24.32 13.32
CA ARG A 102 -3.47 25.23 14.39
C ARG A 102 -4.87 24.82 14.84
N VAL A 103 -4.98 23.77 15.64
CA VAL A 103 -6.21 23.50 16.39
C VAL A 103 -6.18 24.43 17.60
N SER A 104 -7.11 25.39 17.65
CA SER A 104 -7.44 26.30 18.78
C SER A 104 -6.37 26.44 19.89
N GLU A 105 -5.70 27.59 19.94
CA GLU A 105 -4.71 28.01 20.96
C GLU A 105 -3.63 26.96 21.32
N ASN A 106 -2.48 27.10 20.66
CA ASN A 106 -1.14 26.65 21.12
C ASN A 106 -0.88 25.14 21.30
N LYS A 107 -1.68 24.24 20.73
CA LYS A 107 -1.29 22.81 20.63
C LYS A 107 -1.01 22.41 19.19
N VAL A 108 0.27 22.36 18.84
CA VAL A 108 0.75 21.52 17.74
C VAL A 108 0.59 20.09 18.23
N LEU A 109 -0.43 19.38 17.75
CA LEU A 109 -0.53 17.94 17.98
C LEU A 109 0.56 17.29 17.11
N PRO A 110 1.55 16.58 17.71
CA PRO A 110 2.36 15.66 16.93
C PRO A 110 1.38 14.62 16.40
N ALA A 111 1.03 14.73 15.12
CA ALA A 111 0.46 13.59 14.44
C ALA A 111 1.61 12.62 14.20
N ASP A 112 1.44 11.36 14.56
CA ASP A 112 2.34 10.32 14.07
C ASP A 112 2.01 10.08 12.60
N GLY A 113 2.35 11.05 11.74
CA GLY A 113 2.29 10.93 10.29
C GLY A 113 3.43 10.07 9.80
N SER A 114 3.52 8.83 10.26
CA SER A 114 4.47 7.90 9.67
C SER A 114 4.07 7.71 8.20
N ARG A 115 4.99 8.02 7.27
CA ARG A 115 4.86 7.62 5.87
C ARG A 115 4.62 6.12 5.85
N LEU A 116 3.62 5.64 5.13
CA LEU A 116 3.21 4.24 5.16
C LEU A 116 3.06 3.79 3.71
N CYS A 117 4.05 3.06 3.23
CA CYS A 117 4.12 2.65 1.81
C CYS A 117 3.22 1.45 1.47
N SER A 118 2.60 0.82 2.47
CA SER A 118 1.58 -0.20 2.25
C SER A 118 0.69 -0.24 3.47
N LEU A 119 -0.60 -0.09 3.25
CA LEU A 119 -1.55 0.08 4.32
C LEU A 119 -2.64 -0.98 4.27
N VAL A 120 -2.92 -1.62 5.40
CA VAL A 120 -4.20 -2.27 5.65
C VAL A 120 -4.96 -1.48 6.71
N TRP A 121 -6.17 -1.04 6.40
CA TRP A 121 -7.08 -0.48 7.39
C TRP A 121 -8.47 -1.10 7.33
N ALA A 122 -9.08 -1.24 8.50
CA ALA A 122 -10.50 -1.54 8.66
C ALA A 122 -11.11 -0.45 9.54
N LEU A 123 -12.01 0.38 8.98
CA LEU A 123 -12.93 1.19 9.77
C LEU A 123 -14.35 0.83 9.33
N PRO A 124 -15.24 0.47 10.26
CA PRO A 124 -16.66 0.47 10.03
C PRO A 124 -17.11 1.94 9.97
N SER A 125 -17.03 2.53 8.78
CA SER A 125 -17.75 3.73 8.33
C SER A 125 -17.55 5.01 9.16
N ARG A 126 -16.76 5.99 8.69
CA ARG A 126 -16.91 7.38 9.19
C ARG A 126 -16.28 8.60 8.48
N SER A 127 -15.83 8.55 7.22
CA SER A 127 -15.36 9.80 6.57
C SER A 127 -15.42 9.82 5.04
N GLY A 128 -16.60 9.68 4.45
CA GLY A 128 -16.76 9.98 3.02
C GLY A 128 -16.60 11.48 2.76
N GLY A 129 -15.84 11.87 1.74
CA GLY A 129 -15.82 13.24 1.20
C GLY A 129 -15.01 14.31 1.95
N HIS A 130 -14.19 13.95 2.95
CA HIS A 130 -13.36 14.90 3.73
C HIS A 130 -11.85 14.69 3.61
N PHE A 131 -11.41 13.69 2.83
CA PHE A 131 -9.99 13.39 2.67
C PHE A 131 -9.20 14.59 2.15
N MET A 132 -9.67 15.20 1.05
CA MET A 132 -9.01 16.37 0.44
C MET A 132 -8.91 17.57 1.38
N ASN A 133 -9.97 17.85 2.15
CA ASN A 133 -9.95 18.93 3.14
C ASN A 133 -8.88 18.69 4.21
N THR A 134 -8.74 17.44 4.65
CA THR A 134 -7.72 17.04 5.63
C THR A 134 -6.32 17.16 5.02
N ALA A 135 -6.12 16.61 3.83
CA ALA A 135 -4.85 16.67 3.10
C ALA A 135 -4.38 18.12 2.89
N GLU A 136 -5.25 19.02 2.44
CA GLU A 136 -4.92 20.44 2.24
C GLU A 136 -4.63 21.17 3.56
N ARG A 137 -5.32 20.81 4.64
CA ARG A 137 -5.10 21.42 5.96
C ARG A 137 -3.74 21.05 6.54
N ILE A 138 -3.39 19.77 6.54
CA ILE A 138 -2.16 19.29 7.20
C ILE A 138 -0.92 19.42 6.31
N ARG A 139 -1.12 19.58 4.99
CA ARG A 139 -0.06 19.73 3.98
C ARG A 139 0.95 18.58 3.92
N LEU A 140 0.51 17.38 4.29
CA LEU A 140 1.30 16.16 4.21
C LEU A 140 0.96 15.37 2.94
N PRO A 141 1.84 14.44 2.52
CA PRO A 141 1.49 13.44 1.50
C PRO A 141 0.24 12.64 1.86
N ASP A 142 -0.34 11.97 0.87
CA ASP A 142 -1.56 11.19 0.97
C ASP A 142 -1.46 10.02 1.96
N ASP A 143 -0.35 9.26 1.95
CA ASP A 143 -0.08 8.21 2.93
C ASP A 143 -0.08 8.73 4.39
N CYS A 144 0.57 9.87 4.61
CA CYS A 144 0.62 10.57 5.88
C CYS A 144 -0.75 11.14 6.27
N THR A 145 -1.58 11.51 5.29
CA THR A 145 -2.94 11.98 5.53
C THR A 145 -3.82 10.84 6.02
N VAL A 146 -3.67 9.63 5.46
CA VAL A 146 -4.36 8.46 5.99
C VAL A 146 -3.92 8.18 7.44
N GLY A 147 -2.60 8.17 7.71
CA GLY A 147 -2.09 8.01 9.07
C GLY A 147 -2.59 9.06 10.05
N TYR A 148 -2.60 10.34 9.65
CA TYR A 148 -3.16 11.43 10.44
C TYR A 148 -4.66 11.19 10.75
N ILE A 149 -5.45 10.78 9.76
CA ILE A 149 -6.88 10.48 9.98
C ILE A 149 -7.04 9.34 10.97
N VAL A 150 -6.32 8.23 10.77
CA VAL A 150 -6.50 7.01 11.57
C VAL A 150 -5.95 7.18 12.99
N GLU A 151 -4.73 7.68 13.15
CA GLU A 151 -4.08 7.79 14.46
C GLU A 151 -4.53 9.04 15.22
N ALA A 152 -4.57 10.22 14.58
CA ALA A 152 -4.82 11.49 15.27
C ALA A 152 -6.31 11.85 15.37
N LEU A 153 -7.12 11.59 14.33
CA LEU A 153 -8.56 11.91 14.38
C LEU A 153 -9.41 10.77 14.94
N LEU A 154 -9.08 9.52 14.62
CA LEU A 154 -9.85 8.34 15.03
C LEU A 154 -9.27 7.64 16.27
N GLY A 155 -8.03 7.95 16.65
CA GLY A 155 -7.41 7.38 17.86
C GLY A 155 -7.05 5.90 17.73
N VAL A 156 -6.87 5.40 16.51
CA VAL A 156 -6.55 4.00 16.22
C VAL A 156 -5.04 3.88 15.97
N PRO A 157 -4.26 3.29 16.89
CA PRO A 157 -2.81 3.27 16.77
C PRO A 157 -2.34 2.31 15.68
N LEU A 158 -1.22 2.64 15.03
CA LEU A 158 -0.56 1.76 14.08
C LEU A 158 -0.01 0.50 14.75
N ILE A 159 -0.50 -0.65 14.30
CA ILE A 159 0.10 -1.96 14.55
C ILE A 159 1.26 -2.14 13.58
N ARG A 160 2.48 -1.93 14.08
CA ARG A 160 3.70 -2.09 13.29
C ARG A 160 3.87 -3.56 12.89
N SER A 161 4.11 -3.79 11.60
CA SER A 161 4.35 -5.13 11.05
C SER A 161 5.57 -5.12 10.14
N GLY A 162 6.52 -6.02 10.41
CA GLY A 162 7.70 -6.24 9.58
C GLY A 162 7.42 -6.95 8.25
N LEU A 163 6.15 -7.26 7.95
CA LEU A 163 5.75 -7.99 6.75
C LEU A 163 5.51 -7.08 5.52
N PHE A 164 5.52 -5.76 5.72
CA PHE A 164 5.33 -4.77 4.67
C PHE A 164 6.67 -4.15 4.32
N HIS A 165 6.99 -4.01 3.03
CA HIS A 165 8.30 -3.50 2.62
C HIS A 165 8.22 -2.42 1.54
N SER A 166 8.96 -1.33 1.75
CA SER A 166 9.05 -0.17 0.85
C SER A 166 10.35 -0.17 0.06
N HIS A 167 10.40 0.47 -1.11
CA HIS A 167 11.69 0.75 -1.76
C HIS A 167 12.52 1.81 -1.01
N LEU A 168 12.00 2.41 0.07
CA LEU A 168 12.72 3.36 0.94
C LEU A 168 13.49 2.68 2.10
N GLU A 169 13.55 1.36 2.12
CA GLU A 169 14.38 0.59 3.06
C GLU A 169 15.32 -0.35 2.31
N ASN A 170 16.27 -0.98 3.00
CA ASN A 170 17.21 -1.89 2.35
C ASN A 170 16.55 -3.24 2.02
N LEU A 171 15.92 -3.35 0.84
CA LEU A 171 15.20 -4.57 0.40
C LEU A 171 16.12 -5.78 0.23
N GLN A 172 17.44 -5.59 0.14
CA GLN A 172 18.40 -6.69 0.09
C GLN A 172 18.49 -7.44 1.43
N GLN A 173 18.00 -6.86 2.53
CA GLN A 173 17.95 -7.51 3.84
C GLN A 173 16.75 -8.45 3.99
N VAL A 174 15.77 -8.40 3.09
CA VAL A 174 14.61 -9.32 3.13
C VAL A 174 15.10 -10.73 2.78
N PRO A 175 15.03 -11.69 3.71
CA PRO A 175 15.57 -13.02 3.48
C PRO A 175 14.69 -13.80 2.51
N THR A 176 15.31 -14.41 1.49
CA THR A 176 14.60 -15.19 0.47
C THR A 176 13.77 -16.32 1.08
N SER A 177 14.24 -16.93 2.18
CA SER A 177 13.53 -18.00 2.89
C SER A 177 12.19 -17.57 3.48
N GLU A 178 12.01 -16.28 3.77
CA GLU A 178 10.79 -15.74 4.39
C GLU A 178 9.91 -15.01 3.36
N LEU A 179 10.22 -15.06 2.06
CA LEU A 179 9.41 -14.41 1.01
C LEU A 179 7.93 -14.80 1.07
N HIS A 180 7.66 -16.05 1.44
CA HIS A 180 6.31 -16.58 1.55
C HIS A 180 5.51 -15.98 2.72
N GLU A 181 6.19 -15.36 3.68
CA GLU A 181 5.60 -14.68 4.84
C GLU A 181 5.37 -13.18 4.60
N GLN A 182 6.19 -12.57 3.74
CA GLN A 182 6.08 -11.13 3.46
C GLN A 182 4.75 -10.82 2.75
N VAL A 183 4.09 -9.75 3.17
CA VAL A 183 2.79 -9.29 2.66
C VAL A 183 2.96 -8.37 1.46
N THR A 184 3.81 -7.35 1.57
CA THR A 184 4.18 -6.48 0.45
C THR A 184 5.67 -6.42 0.27
N LEU A 185 6.11 -6.35 -0.98
CA LEU A 185 7.47 -6.03 -1.41
C LEU A 185 7.38 -4.86 -2.38
N SER A 186 8.48 -4.14 -2.58
CA SER A 186 8.52 -3.01 -3.52
C SER A 186 9.77 -3.10 -4.40
N TYR A 187 9.88 -2.19 -5.35
CA TYR A 187 11.05 -1.97 -6.18
C TYR A 187 11.17 -0.48 -6.49
N GLY A 188 12.38 0.04 -6.51
CA GLY A 188 12.58 1.44 -6.88
C GLY A 188 14.02 1.88 -6.77
N MET A 189 14.20 3.17 -6.47
CA MET A 189 15.51 3.76 -6.24
C MET A 189 15.67 4.09 -4.75
N PHE A 190 16.78 3.66 -4.15
CA PHE A 190 17.19 4.01 -2.80
C PHE A 190 18.64 4.49 -2.85
N GLU A 191 18.92 5.68 -2.34
CA GLU A 191 20.27 6.29 -2.38
C GLU A 191 20.93 6.25 -3.78
N ASN A 192 20.15 6.57 -4.83
CA ASN A 192 20.56 6.53 -6.24
C ASN A 192 20.97 5.14 -6.77
N LYS A 193 20.62 4.05 -6.06
CA LYS A 193 20.83 2.68 -6.51
C LYS A 193 19.49 1.98 -6.69
N ARG A 194 19.43 1.04 -7.64
CA ARG A 194 18.28 0.15 -7.77
C ARG A 194 18.14 -0.65 -6.49
N ASN A 195 16.93 -0.64 -5.95
CA ASN A 195 16.58 -1.31 -4.72
C ASN A 195 15.48 -2.33 -5.01
N ALA A 196 15.81 -3.59 -4.81
CA ALA A 196 14.95 -4.73 -5.05
C ALA A 196 15.34 -5.84 -4.07
N VAL A 197 14.41 -6.75 -3.80
CA VAL A 197 14.74 -7.95 -3.02
C VAL A 197 15.75 -8.80 -3.77
N HIS A 198 16.77 -9.28 -3.05
CA HIS A 198 17.74 -10.19 -3.63
C HIS A 198 17.15 -11.60 -3.70
N VAL A 199 16.73 -12.01 -4.89
CA VAL A 199 16.23 -13.35 -5.17
C VAL A 199 16.96 -13.93 -6.37
N LYS A 200 17.46 -15.15 -6.23
CA LYS A 200 17.87 -15.95 -7.38
C LYS A 200 16.61 -16.42 -8.08
N GLY A 201 16.46 -16.04 -9.34
CA GLY A 201 15.25 -16.28 -10.08
C GLY A 201 15.53 -16.71 -11.50
N PRO A 202 14.51 -17.24 -12.19
CA PRO A 202 14.64 -17.73 -13.56
C PRO A 202 14.86 -16.63 -14.60
N PHE A 203 14.77 -15.36 -14.20
CA PHE A 203 14.94 -14.21 -15.08
C PHE A 203 16.20 -13.43 -14.70
N SER A 204 16.96 -12.97 -15.70
CA SER A 204 18.07 -12.04 -15.46
C SER A 204 17.56 -10.70 -14.90
N VAL A 205 18.47 -9.89 -14.35
CA VAL A 205 18.12 -8.56 -13.82
C VAL A 205 17.63 -7.63 -14.92
N GLU A 206 18.14 -7.78 -16.14
CA GLU A 206 17.71 -7.01 -17.31
C GLU A 206 16.28 -7.37 -17.73
N ALA A 207 15.90 -8.65 -17.65
CA ALA A 207 14.59 -9.13 -18.04
C ALA A 207 13.49 -8.91 -16.98
N ASP A 208 13.87 -8.78 -15.70
CA ASP A 208 12.94 -8.57 -14.59
C ASP A 208 13.60 -7.69 -13.51
N PRO A 209 13.80 -6.39 -13.78
CA PRO A 209 14.56 -5.49 -12.90
C PRO A 209 13.92 -5.30 -11.53
N SER A 210 12.60 -5.39 -11.42
CA SER A 210 11.89 -5.33 -10.14
C SER A 210 11.99 -6.62 -9.32
N ARG A 211 12.40 -7.72 -9.96
CA ARG A 211 12.39 -9.07 -9.40
C ARG A 211 11.00 -9.63 -9.13
N PHE A 212 9.93 -8.93 -9.50
CA PHE A 212 8.56 -9.36 -9.24
C PHE A 212 8.19 -10.64 -10.00
N ARG A 213 8.70 -10.84 -11.22
CA ARG A 213 8.45 -12.11 -11.93
C ARG A 213 9.17 -13.26 -11.25
N SER A 214 10.40 -13.03 -10.79
CA SER A 214 11.18 -14.01 -10.04
C SER A 214 10.54 -14.36 -8.70
N ILE A 215 10.09 -13.35 -7.94
CA ILE A 215 9.33 -13.53 -6.70
C ILE A 215 8.04 -14.30 -6.98
N HIS A 216 7.29 -13.93 -8.02
CA HIS A 216 6.05 -14.62 -8.37
C HIS A 216 6.28 -16.10 -8.68
N CYS A 217 7.30 -16.43 -9.46
CA CYS A 217 7.61 -17.83 -9.75
C CYS A 217 8.15 -18.60 -8.53
N HIS A 218 8.80 -17.91 -7.58
CA HIS A 218 9.18 -18.52 -6.31
C HIS A 218 7.96 -18.88 -5.45
N LEU A 219 6.97 -17.97 -5.38
CA LEU A 219 5.75 -18.15 -4.57
C LEU A 219 4.69 -19.03 -5.24
N TYR A 220 4.65 -19.04 -6.57
CA TYR A 220 3.67 -19.74 -7.41
C TYR A 220 4.39 -20.46 -8.57
N PRO A 221 5.15 -21.53 -8.28
CA PRO A 221 5.98 -22.21 -9.28
C PRO A 221 5.17 -22.87 -10.40
N ASP A 222 3.90 -23.21 -10.13
CA ASP A 222 3.00 -23.84 -11.10
C ASP A 222 2.41 -22.85 -12.11
N THR A 223 2.70 -21.55 -11.98
CA THR A 223 2.21 -20.52 -12.92
C THR A 223 2.76 -20.81 -14.34
N PRO A 224 1.92 -20.92 -15.39
CA PRO A 224 2.34 -21.48 -16.69
C PRO A 224 3.50 -20.77 -17.40
N TRP A 225 3.68 -19.47 -17.18
CA TRP A 225 4.75 -18.69 -17.78
C TRP A 225 6.07 -18.71 -16.99
N CYS A 226 6.07 -19.34 -15.81
CA CYS A 226 7.28 -19.53 -15.03
C CYS A 226 8.19 -20.59 -15.67
N PRO A 227 9.50 -20.32 -15.85
CA PRO A 227 10.42 -21.29 -16.42
C PRO A 227 10.53 -22.55 -15.55
N ARG A 228 10.27 -23.72 -16.14
CA ARG A 228 10.24 -25.02 -15.42
C ARG A 228 11.59 -25.50 -14.91
N THR A 229 12.68 -24.96 -15.45
CA THR A 229 14.06 -25.25 -15.02
C THR A 229 14.59 -24.24 -14.01
N ALA A 230 13.72 -23.43 -13.41
CA ALA A 230 14.11 -22.46 -12.38
C ALA A 230 14.65 -23.19 -11.14
N ILE A 231 15.91 -22.91 -10.79
CA ILE A 231 16.46 -23.27 -9.49
C ILE A 231 16.31 -22.03 -8.61
N PHE A 232 15.54 -22.16 -7.54
CA PHE A 232 15.32 -21.13 -6.53
C PHE A 232 16.23 -21.34 -5.32
#